data_AF-A0A0F6RCE1-F1
#
_entry.id   AF-A0A0F6RCE1-F1
#
_cell.length_a   1.000
_cell.length_b   1.000
_cell.length_c   1.000
_cell.angle_alpha   90.00
_cell.angle_beta   90.00
_cell.angle_gamma   90.00
#
_symmetry.space_group_name_H-M   'P 1'
#
loop_
_entity.id
_entity.type
_entity.pdbx_description
1 polymer ?
#
loop_
_entity_poly.entity_id
_entity_poly.type
_entity_poly.pdbx_seq_one_letter_code
_entity_poly.pdbx_strand_id
1 'polypeptide(L)'
;MNISFEHADDFSITPTMFIAGWKVWFKRFSEHPQQWKFWKMPMGTSSDTLSELIRQQKRFSLEVLARMMVPWAYRNTSQVSTDLVEHYSKWLELTSLSDDDGKEVPAVCLTEHAVKYWDSLAFAVQDDFMNYAEARVQADIEAPSSDPVVLDDQGIELIGEDTYPPYVPSADASDEEFLKALVQWIDDAPHQPIYLKQPVGDAVAGWQDRLVSFFWPKPRIGYALYHAAIDPLYYRATELAKSVDSGSNITSGSLPWDKEWRDMAVKTAVELFDVSGTPQSGVTLDNVHKVMQAALSEDFDSKAKMNSGWSFLASAATSYLNEQEGRLPMVWWCSRVASSIISRLDFLLAEAGVTELGQRFQNIGTVPGYGGTRPRQYTLDWPEGYRSWKSQIAASQLVQQMVTILNTETDNQGKRRYKLMPESNGGRGDWTVQGVQTVLFSDGY
;
A
#
# COMPACT_ATOMS: atom_id res chain seq x y z
N MET A 1 -15.87 -11.26 21.90
CA MET A 1 -14.51 -11.82 21.94
C MET A 1 -13.90 -11.60 20.57
N ASN A 2 -12.70 -11.02 20.53
CA ASN A 2 -11.92 -10.87 19.31
C ASN A 2 -11.33 -12.23 18.91
N ILE A 3 -10.96 -12.37 17.64
CA ILE A 3 -10.22 -13.53 17.13
C ILE A 3 -8.75 -13.20 17.27
N SER A 4 -8.05 -13.95 18.11
CA SER A 4 -6.64 -13.80 18.45
C SER A 4 -5.85 -14.91 17.77
N PHE A 5 -4.70 -14.55 17.21
CA PHE A 5 -3.81 -15.48 16.53
C PHE A 5 -2.58 -15.74 17.41
N GLU A 6 -2.53 -16.92 18.03
CA GLU A 6 -1.47 -17.32 18.98
C GLU A 6 -0.07 -17.17 18.38
N HIS A 7 0.10 -17.61 17.13
CA HIS A 7 1.39 -17.54 16.43
C HIS A 7 1.73 -16.15 15.87
N ALA A 8 0.93 -15.13 16.17
CA ALA A 8 1.15 -13.73 15.81
C ALA A 8 1.23 -12.82 17.04
N ASP A 9 1.80 -13.32 18.14
CA ASP A 9 1.96 -12.57 19.41
C ASP A 9 0.59 -12.09 19.94
N ASP A 10 -0.39 -13.00 19.91
CA ASP A 10 -1.79 -12.76 20.27
C ASP A 10 -2.45 -11.58 19.55
N PHE A 11 -1.92 -11.21 18.37
CA PHE A 11 -2.54 -10.19 17.53
C PHE A 11 -4.01 -10.54 17.29
N SER A 12 -4.87 -9.57 17.52
CA SER A 12 -6.31 -9.79 17.60
C SER A 12 -7.07 -8.90 16.63
N ILE A 13 -8.04 -9.48 15.93
CA ILE A 13 -8.98 -8.74 15.07
C ILE A 13 -10.41 -8.94 15.55
N THR A 14 -11.29 -8.00 15.19
CA THR A 14 -12.71 -8.14 15.48
C THR A 14 -13.33 -9.26 14.64
N PRO A 15 -14.39 -9.93 15.12
CA PRO A 15 -15.15 -10.88 14.30
C PRO A 15 -15.66 -10.25 13.00
N THR A 16 -16.03 -8.96 13.04
CA THR A 16 -16.44 -8.21 11.85
C THR A 16 -15.34 -8.16 10.80
N MET A 17 -14.10 -7.85 11.20
CA MET A 17 -12.97 -7.81 10.28
C MET A 17 -12.69 -9.19 9.69
N PHE A 18 -12.75 -10.25 10.50
CA PHE A 18 -12.56 -11.61 10.02
C PHE A 18 -13.64 -12.02 9.00
N ILE A 19 -14.92 -11.75 9.27
CA ILE A 19 -16.03 -12.07 8.35
C ILE A 19 -15.92 -11.24 7.06
N ALA A 20 -15.50 -9.97 7.15
CA ALA A 20 -15.22 -9.16 5.97
C ALA A 20 -14.08 -9.76 5.13
N GLY A 21 -12.97 -10.16 5.77
CA GLY A 21 -11.86 -10.87 5.13
C GLY A 21 -12.31 -12.15 4.43
N TRP A 22 -13.10 -12.98 5.12
CA TRP A 22 -13.73 -14.19 4.56
C TRP A 22 -14.51 -13.88 3.29
N LYS A 23 -15.41 -12.89 3.34
CA LYS A 23 -16.25 -12.50 2.21
C LYS A 23 -15.43 -11.97 1.03
N VAL A 24 -14.37 -11.20 1.28
CA VAL A 24 -13.43 -10.75 0.24
C VAL A 24 -12.68 -11.93 -0.38
N TRP A 25 -12.24 -12.89 0.43
CA TRP A 25 -11.53 -14.08 -0.03
C TRP A 25 -12.40 -14.93 -0.96
N PHE A 26 -13.67 -15.14 -0.58
CA PHE A 26 -14.66 -15.77 -1.44
C PHE A 26 -14.89 -15.00 -2.74
N LYS A 27 -15.07 -13.67 -2.65
CA LYS A 27 -15.25 -12.82 -3.83
C LYS A 27 -14.09 -12.96 -4.82
N ARG A 28 -12.85 -13.10 -4.34
CA ARG A 28 -11.65 -13.07 -5.16
C ARG A 28 -11.23 -14.43 -5.72
N PHE A 29 -11.33 -15.49 -4.92
CA PHE A 29 -10.71 -16.78 -5.26
C PHE A 29 -11.67 -17.96 -5.35
N SER A 30 -12.92 -17.79 -4.92
CA SER A 30 -13.92 -18.86 -4.95
C SER A 30 -14.63 -18.89 -6.31
N GLU A 31 -14.93 -20.10 -6.81
CA GLU A 31 -15.75 -20.28 -8.02
C GLU A 31 -17.22 -19.87 -7.80
N HIS A 32 -17.67 -19.77 -6.54
CA HIS A 32 -19.03 -19.36 -6.18
C HIS A 32 -18.98 -18.20 -5.16
N PRO A 33 -18.59 -16.99 -5.60
CA PRO A 33 -18.33 -15.86 -4.70
C PRO A 33 -19.57 -15.42 -3.89
N GLN A 34 -20.78 -15.69 -4.39
CA GLN A 34 -22.04 -15.35 -3.70
C GLN A 34 -22.38 -16.32 -2.55
N GLN A 35 -21.73 -17.49 -2.49
CA GLN A 35 -22.02 -18.54 -1.51
C GLN A 35 -21.24 -18.40 -0.20
N TRP A 36 -20.52 -17.29 0.00
CA TRP A 36 -19.66 -17.06 1.18
C TRP A 36 -20.32 -17.32 2.54
N LYS A 37 -21.66 -17.23 2.63
CA LYS A 37 -22.45 -17.49 3.85
C LYS A 37 -22.56 -18.97 4.21
N PHE A 38 -22.58 -19.86 3.21
CA PHE A 38 -22.94 -21.27 3.38
C PHE A 38 -21.83 -22.22 2.96
N TRP A 39 -20.84 -21.70 2.25
CA TRP A 39 -19.79 -22.51 1.67
C TRP A 39 -18.58 -22.64 2.59
N LYS A 40 -17.74 -23.61 2.25
CA LYS A 40 -16.62 -24.06 3.08
C LYS A 40 -15.31 -23.65 2.45
N MET A 41 -14.30 -23.46 3.27
CA MET A 41 -12.93 -23.21 2.84
C MET A 41 -12.03 -24.29 3.43
N PRO A 42 -11.11 -24.89 2.65
CA PRO A 42 -10.10 -25.80 3.21
C PRO A 42 -9.35 -25.13 4.36
N MET A 43 -9.06 -25.86 5.44
CA MET A 43 -8.25 -25.31 6.54
C MET A 43 -6.88 -24.89 6.04
N GLY A 44 -6.22 -25.79 5.30
CA GLY A 44 -4.95 -25.50 4.61
C GLY A 44 -3.75 -25.28 5.54
N THR A 45 -3.81 -25.75 6.80
CA THR A 45 -2.70 -25.65 7.76
C THR A 45 -1.39 -26.11 7.13
N SER A 46 -0.35 -25.29 7.26
CA SER A 46 0.96 -25.56 6.65
C SER A 46 2.07 -24.81 7.38
N SER A 47 3.25 -25.42 7.44
CA SER A 47 4.50 -24.80 7.88
C SER A 47 5.22 -24.01 6.78
N ASP A 48 4.77 -24.14 5.53
CA ASP A 48 5.38 -23.44 4.39
C ASP A 48 5.25 -21.92 4.54
N THR A 49 6.13 -21.18 3.88
CA THR A 49 6.04 -19.72 3.77
C THR A 49 4.78 -19.32 3.01
N LEU A 50 4.36 -18.05 3.15
CA LEU A 50 3.19 -17.57 2.41
C LEU A 50 3.42 -17.66 0.90
N SER A 51 4.62 -17.31 0.41
CA SER A 51 4.93 -17.38 -1.02
C SER A 51 4.82 -18.82 -1.56
N GLU A 52 5.34 -19.81 -0.82
CA GLU A 52 5.25 -21.22 -1.20
C GLU A 52 3.80 -21.72 -1.25
N LEU A 53 2.97 -21.36 -0.28
CA LEU A 53 1.54 -21.71 -0.28
C LEU A 53 0.82 -21.21 -1.54
N ILE A 54 1.13 -19.98 -1.96
CA ILE A 54 0.54 -19.42 -3.18
C ILE A 54 1.06 -20.13 -4.43
N ARG A 55 2.38 -20.38 -4.53
CA ARG A 55 2.99 -21.13 -5.65
C ARG A 55 2.42 -22.54 -5.79
N GLN A 56 2.07 -23.17 -4.67
CA GLN A 56 1.42 -24.49 -4.63
C GLN A 56 -0.09 -24.46 -4.92
N GLN A 57 -0.64 -23.33 -5.38
CA GLN A 57 -2.08 -23.16 -5.67
C GLN A 57 -2.99 -23.34 -4.45
N LYS A 58 -2.48 -23.18 -3.23
CA LYS A 58 -3.26 -23.29 -1.97
C LYS A 58 -3.83 -21.95 -1.48
N ARG A 59 -3.95 -20.98 -2.39
CA ARG A 59 -4.40 -19.61 -2.07
C ARG A 59 -5.82 -19.56 -1.47
N PHE A 60 -6.73 -20.43 -1.89
CA PHE A 60 -8.07 -20.50 -1.32
C PHE A 60 -8.10 -21.43 -0.10
N SER A 61 -7.61 -20.92 1.04
CA SER A 61 -7.61 -21.63 2.32
C SER A 61 -7.76 -20.67 3.50
N LEU A 62 -8.27 -21.19 4.62
CA LEU A 62 -8.39 -20.43 5.87
C LEU A 62 -7.01 -20.00 6.37
N GLU A 63 -5.99 -20.85 6.20
CA GLU A 63 -4.59 -20.56 6.54
C GLU A 63 -4.08 -19.31 5.82
N VAL A 64 -4.24 -19.22 4.49
CA VAL A 64 -3.79 -18.05 3.73
C VAL A 64 -4.60 -16.81 4.12
N LEU A 65 -5.92 -16.92 4.28
CA LEU A 65 -6.75 -15.81 4.76
C LEU A 65 -6.27 -15.29 6.13
N ALA A 66 -6.02 -16.19 7.10
CA ALA A 66 -5.56 -15.82 8.43
C ALA A 66 -4.19 -15.11 8.39
N ARG A 67 -3.25 -15.61 7.57
CA ARG A 67 -1.97 -14.94 7.32
C ARG A 67 -2.15 -13.54 6.72
N MET A 68 -3.12 -13.35 5.83
CA MET A 68 -3.42 -12.02 5.28
C MET A 68 -4.00 -11.04 6.32
N MET A 69 -4.58 -11.54 7.40
CA MET A 69 -5.18 -10.70 8.45
C MET A 69 -4.19 -10.24 9.52
N VAL A 70 -3.05 -10.92 9.67
CA VAL A 70 -2.02 -10.58 10.67
C VAL A 70 -0.95 -9.62 10.13
N PRO A 71 -0.20 -8.94 11.01
CA PRO A 71 0.94 -8.11 10.62
C PRO A 71 1.98 -8.88 9.81
N TRP A 72 2.66 -8.17 8.91
CA TRP A 72 3.58 -8.75 7.93
C TRP A 72 4.62 -9.70 8.54
N ALA A 73 5.12 -9.39 9.75
CA ALA A 73 6.15 -10.15 10.44
C ALA A 73 5.77 -11.62 10.75
N TYR A 74 4.47 -11.94 10.73
CA TYR A 74 3.95 -13.27 11.09
C TYR A 74 3.39 -14.05 9.90
N ARG A 75 3.46 -13.49 8.68
CA ARG A 75 2.81 -14.07 7.50
C ARG A 75 3.45 -15.37 7.00
N ASN A 76 4.70 -15.65 7.39
CA ASN A 76 5.37 -16.93 7.09
C ASN A 76 5.17 -17.99 8.17
N THR A 77 4.35 -17.73 9.18
CA THR A 77 4.04 -18.67 10.25
C THR A 77 2.59 -19.15 10.12
N SER A 78 2.34 -20.44 10.37
CA SER A 78 0.98 -20.99 10.36
C SER A 78 0.10 -20.26 11.38
N GLN A 79 -1.12 -19.88 11.00
CA GLN A 79 -2.05 -19.18 11.89
C GLN A 79 -3.28 -20.02 12.27
N VAL A 80 -3.46 -21.20 11.66
CA VAL A 80 -4.68 -21.99 11.79
C VAL A 80 -4.39 -23.38 12.33
N SER A 81 -5.15 -23.76 13.36
CA SER A 81 -5.18 -25.10 13.95
C SER A 81 -6.63 -25.50 14.24
N THR A 82 -6.86 -26.79 14.53
CA THR A 82 -8.17 -27.26 15.01
C THR A 82 -8.56 -26.55 16.30
N ASP A 83 -7.62 -26.41 17.23
CA ASP A 83 -7.82 -25.74 18.51
C ASP A 83 -8.29 -24.28 18.33
N LEU A 84 -7.74 -23.56 17.35
CA LEU A 84 -8.19 -22.20 17.00
C LEU A 84 -9.67 -22.20 16.58
N VAL A 85 -10.06 -23.13 15.71
CA VAL A 85 -11.44 -23.22 15.20
C VAL A 85 -12.41 -23.58 16.32
N GLU A 86 -12.04 -24.54 17.18
CA GLU A 86 -12.86 -24.96 18.32
C GLU A 86 -12.99 -23.83 19.36
N HIS A 87 -11.89 -23.13 19.64
CA HIS A 87 -11.88 -21.98 20.55
C HIS A 87 -12.81 -20.86 20.06
N TYR A 88 -12.85 -20.63 18.74
CA TYR A 88 -13.76 -19.68 18.10
C TYR A 88 -15.00 -20.33 17.48
N SER A 89 -15.48 -21.43 18.06
CA SER A 89 -16.67 -22.19 17.62
C SER A 89 -17.97 -21.39 17.55
N LYS A 90 -18.01 -20.21 18.18
CA LYS A 90 -19.10 -19.24 18.02
C LYS A 90 -19.15 -18.65 16.60
N TRP A 91 -18.01 -18.52 15.95
CA TRP A 91 -17.85 -17.85 14.65
C TRP A 91 -17.55 -18.82 13.52
N LEU A 92 -16.82 -19.90 13.82
CA LEU A 92 -16.33 -20.90 12.88
C LEU A 92 -16.87 -22.28 13.23
N GLU A 93 -17.10 -23.10 12.21
CA GLU A 93 -17.49 -24.50 12.37
C GLU A 93 -16.52 -25.39 11.60
N LEU A 94 -15.96 -26.39 12.29
CA LEU A 94 -15.11 -27.40 11.67
C LEU A 94 -15.97 -28.35 10.85
N THR A 95 -15.52 -28.66 9.64
CA THR A 95 -16.23 -29.51 8.69
C THR A 95 -15.22 -30.19 7.74
N SER A 96 -15.72 -30.78 6.66
CA SER A 96 -14.90 -31.39 5.62
C SER A 96 -15.37 -31.04 4.22
N LEU A 97 -14.43 -31.13 3.27
CA LEU A 97 -14.63 -31.04 1.83
C LEU A 97 -13.99 -32.27 1.17
N SER A 98 -14.45 -32.64 -0.03
CA SER A 98 -13.69 -33.54 -0.89
C SER A 98 -12.74 -32.73 -1.76
N ASP A 99 -11.47 -33.12 -1.82
CA ASP A 99 -10.52 -32.57 -2.78
C ASP A 99 -10.75 -33.15 -4.20
N ASP A 100 -9.91 -32.73 -5.15
CA ASP A 100 -10.01 -33.13 -6.56
C ASP A 100 -9.83 -34.65 -6.77
N ASP A 101 -9.15 -35.32 -5.84
CA ASP A 101 -8.95 -36.77 -5.82
C ASP A 101 -10.08 -37.51 -5.07
N GLY A 102 -11.11 -36.78 -4.61
CA GLY A 102 -12.24 -37.30 -3.85
C GLY A 102 -11.91 -37.62 -2.39
N LYS A 103 -10.73 -37.24 -1.90
CA LYS A 103 -10.31 -37.46 -0.52
C LYS A 103 -10.91 -36.38 0.39
N GLU A 104 -11.38 -36.80 1.55
CA GLU A 104 -11.90 -35.90 2.56
C GLU A 104 -10.76 -35.10 3.22
N VAL A 105 -10.86 -33.77 3.15
CA VAL A 105 -9.92 -32.82 3.72
C VAL A 105 -10.60 -31.92 4.76
N PRO A 106 -9.90 -31.54 5.86
CA PRO A 106 -10.43 -30.62 6.85
C PRO A 106 -10.78 -29.26 6.24
N ALA A 107 -11.97 -28.77 6.57
CA ALA A 107 -12.49 -27.50 6.09
C ALA A 107 -13.21 -26.74 7.21
N VAL A 108 -13.51 -25.47 6.97
CA VAL A 108 -14.21 -24.61 7.91
C VAL A 108 -15.32 -23.88 7.17
N CYS A 109 -16.41 -23.56 7.85
CA CYS A 109 -17.41 -22.59 7.40
C CYS A 109 -17.76 -21.60 8.51
N LEU A 110 -18.44 -20.51 8.13
CA LEU A 110 -19.03 -19.60 9.10
C LEU A 110 -20.24 -20.26 9.77
N THR A 111 -20.41 -20.04 11.07
CA THR A 111 -21.61 -20.49 11.78
C THR A 111 -22.83 -19.64 11.41
N GLU A 112 -24.04 -20.14 11.68
CA GLU A 112 -25.25 -19.31 11.60
C GLU A 112 -25.16 -18.04 12.46
N HIS A 113 -24.47 -18.13 13.61
CA HIS A 113 -24.28 -16.99 14.49
C HIS A 113 -23.42 -15.91 13.82
N ALA A 114 -22.33 -16.29 13.17
CA ALA A 114 -21.48 -15.35 12.42
C ALA A 114 -22.26 -14.65 11.31
N VAL A 115 -23.06 -15.40 10.54
CA VAL A 115 -23.87 -14.84 9.46
C VAL A 115 -24.94 -13.88 10.01
N LYS A 116 -25.68 -14.27 11.05
CA LYS A 116 -26.69 -13.42 11.70
C LYS A 116 -26.06 -12.16 12.31
N TYR A 117 -24.88 -12.30 12.92
CA TYR A 117 -24.12 -11.17 13.46
C TYR A 117 -23.77 -10.18 12.35
N TRP A 118 -23.17 -10.65 11.24
CA TRP A 118 -22.85 -9.80 10.10
C TRP A 118 -24.08 -9.08 9.56
N ASP A 119 -25.16 -9.83 9.30
CA ASP A 119 -26.40 -9.29 8.74
C ASP A 119 -27.11 -8.30 9.69
N SER A 120 -26.83 -8.35 10.99
CA SER A 120 -27.35 -7.39 11.98
C SER A 120 -26.63 -6.04 12.00
N LEU A 121 -25.42 -5.96 11.43
CA LEU A 121 -24.66 -4.72 11.39
C LEU A 121 -25.31 -3.72 10.42
N ALA A 122 -25.24 -2.43 10.76
CA ALA A 122 -25.63 -1.37 9.85
C ALA A 122 -24.80 -1.43 8.57
N PHE A 123 -25.42 -1.07 7.44
CA PHE A 123 -24.76 -1.11 6.12
C PHE A 123 -23.43 -0.36 6.11
N ALA A 124 -23.37 0.84 6.70
CA ALA A 124 -22.14 1.64 6.78
C ALA A 124 -21.00 0.88 7.49
N VAL A 125 -21.30 0.19 8.59
CA VAL A 125 -20.30 -0.61 9.33
C VAL A 125 -19.82 -1.80 8.50
N GLN A 126 -20.74 -2.50 7.82
CA GLN A 126 -20.34 -3.57 6.90
C GLN A 126 -19.45 -3.03 5.79
N ASP A 127 -19.79 -1.86 5.24
CA ASP A 127 -19.07 -1.22 4.16
C ASP A 127 -17.64 -0.85 4.56
N ASP A 128 -17.46 -0.25 5.73
CA ASP A 128 -16.15 0.13 6.28
C ASP A 128 -15.24 -1.08 6.46
N PHE A 129 -15.73 -2.14 7.12
CA PHE A 129 -14.92 -3.35 7.31
C PHE A 129 -14.66 -4.10 6.01
N MET A 130 -15.59 -4.08 5.05
CA MET A 130 -15.32 -4.58 3.70
C MET A 130 -14.23 -3.75 3.01
N ASN A 131 -14.20 -2.43 3.20
CA ASN A 131 -13.15 -1.58 2.65
C ASN A 131 -11.79 -1.91 3.28
N TYR A 132 -11.69 -2.05 4.61
CA TYR A 132 -10.43 -2.46 5.26
C TYR A 132 -9.97 -3.86 4.83
N ALA A 133 -10.89 -4.82 4.73
CA ALA A 133 -10.56 -6.18 4.28
C ALA A 133 -10.09 -6.18 2.82
N GLU A 134 -10.77 -5.44 1.94
CA GLU A 134 -10.31 -5.28 0.56
C GLU A 134 -8.96 -4.59 0.50
N ALA A 135 -8.72 -3.53 1.27
CA ALA A 135 -7.41 -2.86 1.33
C ALA A 135 -6.31 -3.85 1.71
N ARG A 136 -6.48 -4.70 2.74
CA ARG A 136 -5.46 -5.70 3.13
C ARG A 136 -5.19 -6.76 2.07
N VAL A 137 -6.21 -7.11 1.28
CA VAL A 137 -6.11 -8.10 0.21
C VAL A 137 -5.53 -7.49 -1.07
N GLN A 138 -5.77 -6.21 -1.32
CA GLN A 138 -5.24 -5.47 -2.45
C GLN A 138 -3.86 -4.88 -2.20
N ALA A 139 -3.52 -4.59 -0.94
CA ALA A 139 -2.25 -4.03 -0.55
C ALA A 139 -1.12 -4.98 -0.92
N ASP A 140 0.06 -4.39 -1.09
CA ASP A 140 1.28 -5.15 -1.24
C ASP A 140 1.50 -6.06 -0.04
N ILE A 141 1.86 -7.31 -0.34
CA ILE A 141 1.96 -8.35 0.67
C ILE A 141 3.40 -8.45 1.12
N GLU A 142 3.73 -7.61 2.10
CA GLU A 142 4.98 -7.73 2.85
C GLU A 142 4.99 -9.06 3.62
N ALA A 143 6.13 -9.76 3.65
CA ALA A 143 6.36 -10.97 4.42
C ALA A 143 7.81 -10.98 4.96
N PRO A 144 8.16 -11.84 5.94
CA PRO A 144 9.52 -11.91 6.48
C PRO A 144 10.59 -12.35 5.47
N SER A 145 10.19 -13.03 4.41
CA SER A 145 11.08 -13.48 3.34
C SER A 145 11.28 -12.40 2.28
N SER A 146 12.44 -12.44 1.62
CA SER A 146 12.66 -11.73 0.34
C SER A 146 11.86 -12.36 -0.80
N ASP A 147 11.40 -13.61 -0.61
CA ASP A 147 10.49 -14.28 -1.54
C ASP A 147 9.19 -13.48 -1.64
N PRO A 148 8.85 -13.04 -2.84
CA PRO A 148 7.74 -12.13 -2.99
C PRO A 148 6.43 -12.90 -3.11
N VAL A 149 5.34 -12.27 -2.66
CA VAL A 149 4.02 -12.90 -2.54
C VAL A 149 3.07 -12.28 -3.56
N VAL A 150 2.77 -13.02 -4.63
CA VAL A 150 1.84 -12.62 -5.68
C VAL A 150 0.56 -13.44 -5.53
N LEU A 151 -0.55 -12.85 -5.07
CA LEU A 151 -1.83 -13.59 -4.99
C LEU A 151 -2.44 -13.91 -6.37
N ASP A 152 -2.04 -13.14 -7.37
CA ASP A 152 -2.62 -13.14 -8.70
C ASP A 152 -1.62 -13.70 -9.70
N ASP A 153 -1.94 -14.81 -10.36
CA ASP A 153 -1.05 -15.48 -11.33
C ASP A 153 -0.79 -14.70 -12.64
N GLN A 154 -0.98 -13.38 -12.67
CA GLN A 154 -0.52 -12.59 -13.81
C GLN A 154 1.01 -12.62 -13.78
N GLY A 155 1.61 -13.05 -14.89
CA GLY A 155 3.05 -13.23 -15.00
C GLY A 155 3.84 -11.93 -14.78
N ILE A 156 5.15 -12.00 -14.99
CA ILE A 156 6.03 -10.84 -14.89
C ILE A 156 5.68 -9.85 -16.01
N GLU A 157 5.41 -8.60 -15.65
CA GLU A 157 5.20 -7.50 -16.61
C GLU A 157 6.56 -6.89 -16.97
N LEU A 158 6.83 -6.83 -18.28
CA LEU A 158 7.97 -6.11 -18.86
C LEU A 158 7.49 -4.72 -19.30
N ILE A 159 8.04 -3.68 -18.68
CA ILE A 159 7.75 -2.30 -19.12
C ILE A 159 8.37 -2.06 -20.49
N GLY A 160 7.61 -1.40 -21.36
CA GLY A 160 8.06 -1.01 -22.71
C GLY A 160 7.60 -1.93 -23.83
N GLU A 161 6.93 -3.05 -23.53
CA GLU A 161 6.31 -3.91 -24.56
C GLU A 161 5.11 -3.23 -25.22
N ASP A 162 4.29 -2.50 -24.44
CA ASP A 162 3.03 -1.91 -24.93
C ASP A 162 3.11 -0.39 -25.17
N THR A 163 4.06 0.32 -24.56
CA THR A 163 4.17 1.78 -24.70
C THR A 163 5.62 2.24 -24.54
N TYR A 164 6.21 2.76 -25.61
CA TYR A 164 7.57 3.29 -25.62
C TYR A 164 7.60 4.74 -25.09
N PRO A 165 8.64 5.17 -24.35
CA PRO A 165 8.76 6.54 -23.89
C PRO A 165 8.80 7.54 -25.06
N PRO A 166 8.33 8.79 -24.87
CA PRO A 166 8.31 9.79 -25.93
C PRO A 166 9.71 10.21 -26.37
N TYR A 167 10.69 10.11 -25.48
CA TYR A 167 12.12 10.26 -25.79
C TYR A 167 12.96 9.52 -24.74
N VAL A 168 14.18 9.18 -25.12
CA VAL A 168 15.20 8.56 -24.24
C VAL A 168 16.39 9.52 -24.17
N PRO A 169 16.78 10.01 -22.97
CA PRO A 169 17.99 10.81 -22.80
C PRO A 169 19.26 10.03 -23.21
N SER A 170 20.38 10.72 -23.45
CA SER A 170 21.66 10.03 -23.65
C SER A 170 22.15 9.36 -22.36
N ALA A 171 22.99 8.33 -22.45
CA ALA A 171 23.53 7.61 -21.28
C ALA A 171 24.22 8.54 -20.26
N ASP A 172 24.88 9.60 -20.75
CA ASP A 172 25.61 10.60 -19.97
C ASP A 172 24.76 11.78 -19.50
N ALA A 173 23.47 11.82 -19.87
CA ALA A 173 22.52 12.83 -19.41
C ALA A 173 22.33 12.78 -17.89
N SER A 174 21.96 13.93 -17.34
CA SER A 174 21.76 14.10 -15.90
C SER A 174 20.54 13.33 -15.37
N ASP A 175 20.51 13.01 -14.07
CA ASP A 175 19.32 12.40 -13.44
C ASP A 175 18.07 13.27 -13.59
N GLU A 176 18.23 14.60 -13.63
CA GLU A 176 17.12 15.53 -13.89
C GLU A 176 16.50 15.33 -15.29
N GLU A 177 17.31 15.08 -16.32
CA GLU A 177 16.82 14.80 -17.68
C GLU A 177 16.07 13.47 -17.75
N PHE A 178 16.55 12.45 -17.04
CA PHE A 178 15.82 11.18 -16.91
C PHE A 178 14.51 11.35 -16.13
N LEU A 179 14.46 12.22 -15.12
CA LEU A 179 13.22 12.54 -14.42
C LEU A 179 12.23 13.31 -15.30
N LYS A 180 12.69 14.24 -16.15
CA LYS A 180 11.81 14.89 -17.14
C LYS A 180 11.26 13.87 -18.13
N ALA A 181 12.10 12.92 -18.59
CA ALA A 181 11.65 11.85 -19.48
C ALA A 181 10.62 10.94 -18.81
N LEU A 182 10.84 10.59 -17.54
CA LEU A 182 9.89 9.84 -16.72
C LEU A 182 8.55 10.57 -16.57
N VAL A 183 8.57 11.84 -16.18
CA VAL A 183 7.36 12.65 -15.97
C VAL A 183 6.57 12.78 -17.26
N GLN A 184 7.26 13.04 -18.38
CA GLN A 184 6.62 13.10 -19.68
C GLN A 184 6.06 11.74 -20.11
N TRP A 185 6.79 10.64 -19.88
CA TRP A 185 6.30 9.32 -20.22
C TRP A 185 5.03 8.96 -19.46
N ILE A 186 4.94 9.31 -18.16
CA ILE A 186 3.70 9.11 -17.39
C ILE A 186 2.55 9.98 -17.94
N ASP A 187 2.83 11.20 -18.41
CA ASP A 187 1.82 12.07 -19.01
C ASP A 187 1.29 11.49 -20.34
N ASP A 188 2.19 11.02 -21.21
CA ASP A 188 1.86 10.60 -22.57
C ASP A 188 1.32 9.17 -22.64
N ALA A 189 1.78 8.26 -21.77
CA ALA A 189 1.37 6.87 -21.82
C ALA A 189 -0.12 6.69 -21.45
N PRO A 190 -0.86 5.81 -22.15
CA PRO A 190 -2.16 5.37 -21.68
C PRO A 190 -2.06 4.63 -20.34
N HIS A 191 -3.08 4.78 -19.50
CA HIS A 191 -3.25 4.06 -18.24
C HIS A 191 -4.63 3.46 -18.18
N GLN A 192 -4.70 2.17 -17.90
CA GLN A 192 -5.96 1.48 -17.63
C GLN A 192 -6.00 1.14 -16.14
N PRO A 193 -6.86 1.79 -15.35
CA PRO A 193 -7.10 1.38 -13.97
C PRO A 193 -7.62 -0.06 -13.94
N ILE A 194 -7.09 -0.89 -13.04
CA ILE A 194 -7.42 -2.31 -12.93
C ILE A 194 -7.82 -2.64 -11.50
N TYR A 195 -8.86 -3.46 -11.34
CA TYR A 195 -9.30 -3.99 -10.06
C TYR A 195 -9.60 -5.47 -10.22
N LEU A 196 -8.95 -6.31 -9.40
CA LEU A 196 -9.13 -7.77 -9.46
C LEU A 196 -8.96 -8.30 -10.90
N LYS A 197 -7.88 -7.88 -11.58
CA LYS A 197 -7.53 -8.25 -12.97
C LYS A 197 -8.48 -7.76 -14.05
N GLN A 198 -9.48 -6.95 -13.72
CA GLN A 198 -10.43 -6.42 -14.69
C GLN A 198 -10.18 -4.94 -14.91
N PRO A 199 -10.18 -4.47 -16.17
CA PRO A 199 -10.14 -3.05 -16.46
C PRO A 199 -11.36 -2.35 -15.85
N VAL A 200 -11.14 -1.15 -15.33
CA VAL A 200 -12.15 -0.31 -14.69
C VAL A 200 -12.21 1.00 -15.44
N GLY A 201 -13.37 1.30 -16.02
CA GLY A 201 -13.55 2.50 -16.84
C GLY A 201 -12.71 2.48 -18.11
N ASP A 202 -12.62 3.62 -18.77
CA ASP A 202 -11.83 3.80 -19.99
C ASP A 202 -10.35 4.05 -19.65
N ALA A 203 -9.46 3.74 -20.59
CA ALA A 203 -8.06 4.12 -20.50
C ALA A 203 -7.93 5.66 -20.54
N VAL A 204 -7.06 6.20 -19.69
CA VAL A 204 -6.81 7.64 -19.55
C VAL A 204 -5.35 7.97 -19.86
N ALA A 205 -5.07 9.23 -20.21
CA ALA A 205 -3.73 9.74 -20.39
C ALA A 205 -3.60 11.12 -19.74
N GLY A 206 -2.39 11.47 -19.33
CA GLY A 206 -2.09 12.69 -18.62
C GLY A 206 -2.23 12.57 -17.10
N TRP A 207 -1.37 13.29 -16.38
CA TRP A 207 -1.31 13.25 -14.92
C TRP A 207 -2.66 13.55 -14.26
N GLN A 208 -3.39 14.55 -14.75
CA GLN A 208 -4.70 14.94 -14.19
C GLN A 208 -5.77 13.86 -14.31
N ASP A 209 -5.83 13.16 -15.44
CA ASP A 209 -6.90 12.20 -15.71
C ASP A 209 -6.59 10.88 -15.02
N ARG A 210 -5.29 10.51 -14.91
CA ARG A 210 -4.81 9.44 -14.02
C ARG A 210 -5.23 9.71 -12.57
N LEU A 211 -5.02 10.92 -12.05
CA LEU A 211 -5.41 11.28 -10.68
C LEU A 211 -6.92 11.15 -10.46
N VAL A 212 -7.74 11.63 -11.39
CA VAL A 212 -9.21 11.56 -11.25
C VAL A 212 -9.73 10.12 -11.41
N SER A 213 -9.03 9.29 -12.19
CA SER A 213 -9.35 7.86 -12.35
C SER A 213 -8.95 7.01 -11.15
N PHE A 214 -8.17 7.56 -10.21
CA PHE A 214 -7.74 6.87 -9.01
C PHE A 214 -8.92 6.32 -8.22
N PHE A 215 -8.74 5.12 -7.68
CA PHE A 215 -9.59 4.57 -6.64
C PHE A 215 -8.77 3.74 -5.66
N TRP A 216 -9.25 3.68 -4.42
CA TRP A 216 -8.69 2.76 -3.42
C TRP A 216 -9.71 2.47 -2.32
N PRO A 217 -9.89 1.20 -1.89
CA PRO A 217 -9.28 -0.02 -2.42
C PRO A 217 -10.05 -0.63 -3.61
N LYS A 218 -11.15 0.00 -4.02
CA LYS A 218 -12.03 -0.51 -5.09
C LYS A 218 -12.68 0.62 -5.88
N PRO A 219 -13.17 0.36 -7.11
CA PRO A 219 -13.63 1.39 -8.05
C PRO A 219 -14.67 2.36 -7.52
N ARG A 220 -15.62 1.88 -6.69
CA ARG A 220 -16.65 2.76 -6.12
C ARG A 220 -16.09 3.80 -5.12
N ILE A 221 -14.89 3.58 -4.59
CA ILE A 221 -14.18 4.52 -3.72
C ILE A 221 -13.14 5.24 -4.58
N GLY A 222 -13.64 6.05 -5.51
CA GLY A 222 -12.81 6.88 -6.39
C GLY A 222 -12.15 8.04 -5.64
N TYR A 223 -11.35 8.83 -6.35
CA TYR A 223 -10.54 9.93 -5.84
C TYR A 223 -11.22 10.81 -4.76
N ALA A 224 -12.40 11.35 -5.05
CA ALA A 224 -13.10 12.22 -4.11
C ALA A 224 -13.55 11.51 -2.82
N LEU A 225 -14.07 10.28 -2.93
CA LEU A 225 -14.53 9.51 -1.75
C LEU A 225 -13.36 8.99 -0.92
N TYR A 226 -12.25 8.63 -1.57
CA TYR A 226 -11.01 8.28 -0.88
C TYR A 226 -10.50 9.46 -0.05
N HIS A 227 -10.45 10.66 -0.63
CA HIS A 227 -10.05 11.87 0.09
C HIS A 227 -11.00 12.21 1.25
N ALA A 228 -12.31 12.10 1.04
CA ALA A 228 -13.27 12.30 2.14
C ALA A 228 -13.03 11.36 3.34
N ALA A 229 -12.51 10.15 3.10
CA ALA A 229 -12.14 9.21 4.15
C ALA A 229 -10.78 9.51 4.79
N ILE A 230 -9.81 10.01 4.01
CA ILE A 230 -8.41 10.11 4.44
C ILE A 230 -7.99 11.50 4.92
N ASP A 231 -8.64 12.56 4.44
CA ASP A 231 -8.33 13.94 4.82
C ASP A 231 -8.43 14.18 6.34
N PRO A 232 -9.41 13.60 7.08
CA PRO A 232 -9.41 13.69 8.54
C PRO A 232 -8.20 13.00 9.20
N LEU A 233 -7.68 11.92 8.61
CA LEU A 233 -6.48 11.25 9.11
C LEU A 233 -5.24 12.09 8.88
N TYR A 234 -5.12 12.69 7.68
CA TYR A 234 -4.05 13.62 7.31
C TYR A 234 -4.05 14.86 8.21
N TYR A 235 -5.23 15.44 8.47
CA TYR A 235 -5.39 16.56 9.38
C TYR A 235 -4.84 16.22 10.78
N ARG A 236 -5.26 15.09 11.38
CA ARG A 236 -4.77 14.68 12.70
C ARG A 236 -3.26 14.40 12.71
N ALA A 237 -2.74 13.73 11.68
CA ALA A 237 -1.31 13.46 11.54
C ALA A 237 -0.49 14.76 11.43
N THR A 238 -0.99 15.73 10.67
CA THR A 238 -0.40 17.06 10.52
C THR A 238 -0.37 17.83 11.84
N GLU A 239 -1.47 17.88 12.59
CA GLU A 239 -1.52 18.61 13.87
C GLU A 239 -0.60 17.97 14.93
N LEU A 240 -0.53 16.65 14.95
CA LEU A 240 0.46 15.92 15.76
C LEU A 240 1.89 16.28 15.36
N ALA A 241 2.19 16.32 14.07
CA ALA A 241 3.51 16.62 13.54
C ALA A 241 3.93 18.07 13.80
N LYS A 242 3.03 19.05 13.61
CA LYS A 242 3.28 20.46 13.95
C LYS A 242 3.69 20.64 15.42
N SER A 243 3.09 19.86 16.32
CA SER A 243 3.45 19.87 17.75
C SER A 243 4.85 19.31 18.03
N VAL A 244 5.33 18.38 17.19
CA VAL A 244 6.71 17.86 17.21
C VAL A 244 7.67 18.89 16.61
N ASP A 245 7.29 19.51 15.50
CA ASP A 245 8.08 20.49 14.74
C ASP A 245 8.29 21.81 15.52
N SER A 246 7.30 22.25 16.29
CA SER A 246 7.36 23.51 17.06
C SER A 246 8.31 23.49 18.25
N GLY A 247 8.87 22.33 18.61
CA GLY A 247 9.82 22.18 19.72
C GLY A 247 9.27 22.61 21.09
N SER A 248 7.96 22.83 21.20
CA SER A 248 7.30 23.32 22.41
C SER A 248 7.36 22.27 23.53
N ASN A 249 8.39 22.44 24.36
CA ASN A 249 8.62 21.85 25.68
C ASN A 249 8.77 20.31 25.76
N ILE A 250 9.92 19.82 25.27
CA ILE A 250 10.61 18.69 25.94
C ILE A 250 11.16 19.21 27.28
N THR A 251 10.30 19.49 28.24
CA THR A 251 10.72 19.58 29.64
C THR A 251 10.67 18.15 30.19
N SER A 252 11.85 17.59 30.45
CA SER A 252 12.07 16.30 31.11
C SER A 252 11.33 15.10 30.49
N GLY A 253 11.79 14.60 29.34
CA GLY A 253 11.46 13.25 28.87
C GLY A 253 9.98 12.97 28.58
N SER A 254 9.15 14.01 28.45
CA SER A 254 7.73 13.88 28.11
C SER A 254 7.50 14.34 26.67
N LEU A 255 6.65 13.59 25.95
CA LEU A 255 6.27 13.88 24.57
C LEU A 255 5.43 15.17 24.50
N PRO A 256 5.49 15.92 23.37
CA PRO A 256 4.86 17.24 23.22
C PRO A 256 3.33 17.20 23.19
N TRP A 257 2.74 16.00 23.28
CA TRP A 257 1.30 15.79 23.23
C TRP A 257 0.72 15.65 24.64
N ASP A 258 -0.43 16.29 24.86
CA ASP A 258 -1.27 16.04 26.03
C ASP A 258 -1.92 14.64 25.97
N LYS A 259 -2.73 14.29 26.98
CA LYS A 259 -3.33 12.95 27.05
C LYS A 259 -4.20 12.63 25.83
N GLU A 260 -5.02 13.59 25.37
CA GLU A 260 -5.94 13.38 24.26
C GLU A 260 -5.17 13.17 22.95
N TRP A 261 -4.16 14.01 22.71
CA TRP A 261 -3.31 13.88 21.53
C TRP A 261 -2.44 12.62 21.54
N ARG A 262 -2.05 12.11 22.72
CA ARG A 262 -1.35 10.82 22.82
C ARG A 262 -2.23 9.64 22.39
N ASP A 263 -3.48 9.61 22.84
CA ASP A 263 -4.43 8.58 22.44
C ASP A 263 -4.72 8.70 20.92
N MET A 264 -4.82 9.93 20.42
CA MET A 264 -5.02 10.20 19.00
C MET A 264 -3.83 9.83 18.11
N ALA A 265 -2.59 9.89 18.61
CA ALA A 265 -1.41 9.54 17.83
C ALA A 265 -1.40 8.07 17.43
N VAL A 266 -1.61 7.17 18.39
CA VAL A 266 -1.69 5.73 18.11
C VAL A 266 -2.90 5.40 17.25
N LYS A 267 -4.07 5.97 17.58
CA LYS A 267 -5.29 5.76 16.81
C LYS A 267 -5.15 6.20 15.35
N THR A 268 -4.54 7.36 15.10
CA THR A 268 -4.33 7.88 13.75
C THR A 268 -3.40 6.97 12.95
N ALA A 269 -2.30 6.50 13.53
CA ALA A 269 -1.41 5.56 12.87
C ALA A 269 -2.12 4.24 12.52
N VAL A 270 -2.88 3.66 13.46
CA VAL A 270 -3.64 2.42 13.21
C VAL A 270 -4.68 2.61 12.09
N GLU A 271 -5.45 3.70 12.12
CA GLU A 271 -6.45 3.97 11.08
C GLU A 271 -5.82 4.20 9.69
N LEU A 272 -4.65 4.85 9.62
CA LEU A 272 -3.89 4.97 8.38
C LEU A 272 -3.46 3.58 7.86
N PHE A 273 -2.97 2.71 8.75
CA PHE A 273 -2.57 1.34 8.38
C PHE A 273 -3.75 0.47 7.94
N ASP A 274 -4.94 0.66 8.50
CA ASP A 274 -6.14 -0.05 8.08
C ASP A 274 -6.63 0.43 6.70
N VAL A 275 -6.62 1.74 6.46
CA VAL A 275 -6.98 2.32 5.15
C VAL A 275 -6.00 1.89 4.06
N SER A 276 -4.70 1.85 4.35
CA SER A 276 -3.68 1.38 3.39
C SER A 276 -3.61 -0.14 3.26
N GLY A 277 -4.24 -0.90 4.14
CA GLY A 277 -4.16 -2.36 4.16
C GLY A 277 -2.83 -2.92 4.68
N THR A 278 -2.05 -2.14 5.42
CA THR A 278 -0.71 -2.50 5.92
C THR A 278 -0.67 -2.59 7.45
N PRO A 279 -1.40 -3.53 8.09
CA PRO A 279 -1.48 -3.61 9.55
C PRO A 279 -0.10 -3.82 10.18
N GLN A 280 0.15 -3.11 11.29
CA GLN A 280 1.43 -3.13 12.01
C GLN A 280 1.24 -3.67 13.43
N SER A 281 2.22 -4.45 13.91
CA SER A 281 2.33 -4.80 15.33
C SER A 281 3.16 -3.76 16.09
N GLY A 282 2.93 -3.66 17.41
CA GLY A 282 3.72 -2.81 18.29
C GLY A 282 3.61 -1.31 17.95
N VAL A 283 2.41 -0.84 17.59
CA VAL A 283 2.15 0.58 17.38
C VAL A 283 2.09 1.27 18.74
N THR A 284 3.19 1.91 19.11
CA THR A 284 3.32 2.63 20.38
C THR A 284 3.44 4.12 20.12
N LEU A 285 3.11 4.91 21.12
CA LEU A 285 3.26 6.35 21.10
C LEU A 285 4.69 6.80 20.75
N ASP A 286 5.70 6.13 21.33
CA ASP A 286 7.12 6.39 21.07
C ASP A 286 7.50 6.10 19.60
N ASN A 287 6.99 5.00 19.02
CA ASN A 287 7.22 4.67 17.62
C ASN A 287 6.62 5.73 16.69
N VAL A 288 5.37 6.15 16.95
CA VAL A 288 4.70 7.20 16.16
C VAL A 288 5.48 8.51 16.22
N HIS A 289 5.89 8.94 17.41
CA HIS A 289 6.69 10.16 17.58
C HIS A 289 8.03 10.08 16.85
N LYS A 290 8.78 8.99 17.01
CA LYS A 290 10.09 8.81 16.35
C LYS A 290 10.00 8.86 14.83
N VAL A 291 8.93 8.29 14.25
CA VAL A 291 8.71 8.36 12.79
C VAL A 291 8.40 9.77 12.34
N MET A 292 7.50 10.49 13.04
CA MET A 292 7.21 11.89 12.71
C MET A 292 8.46 12.77 12.85
N GLN A 293 9.23 12.59 13.93
CA GLN A 293 10.45 13.35 14.17
C GLN A 293 11.49 13.09 13.06
N ALA A 294 11.76 11.83 12.73
CA ALA A 294 12.72 11.48 11.68
C ALA A 294 12.32 12.03 10.30
N ALA A 295 11.03 12.04 9.99
CA ALA A 295 10.51 12.65 8.78
C ALA A 295 10.69 14.18 8.77
N LEU A 296 10.33 14.87 9.85
CA LEU A 296 10.44 16.32 9.96
C LEU A 296 11.88 16.83 9.93
N SER A 297 12.82 16.05 10.47
CA SER A 297 14.24 16.38 10.52
C SER A 297 15.07 15.83 9.36
N GLU A 298 14.44 15.10 8.42
CA GLU A 298 15.11 14.44 7.30
C GLU A 298 16.31 13.58 7.76
N ASP A 299 16.12 12.80 8.84
CA ASP A 299 17.19 11.99 9.44
C ASP A 299 17.45 10.70 8.65
N PHE A 300 18.42 10.75 7.74
CA PHE A 300 18.88 9.64 6.89
C PHE A 300 19.35 8.41 7.67
N ASP A 301 19.83 8.57 8.91
CA ASP A 301 20.40 7.49 9.72
C ASP A 301 19.46 7.05 10.86
N SER A 302 18.20 7.50 10.82
CA SER A 302 17.21 7.18 11.83
C SER A 302 16.95 5.67 11.96
N LYS A 303 16.72 5.25 13.19
CA LYS A 303 16.28 3.89 13.55
C LYS A 303 14.78 3.79 13.80
N ALA A 304 14.03 4.87 13.54
CA ALA A 304 12.57 4.84 13.63
C ALA A 304 11.99 3.79 12.68
N LYS A 305 10.84 3.20 13.03
CA LYS A 305 10.22 2.15 12.21
C LYS A 305 9.98 2.64 10.79
N MET A 306 10.33 1.81 9.81
CA MET A 306 10.14 2.11 8.39
C MET A 306 9.72 0.84 7.64
N ASN A 307 8.62 0.93 6.89
CA ASN A 307 8.07 0.01 5.88
C ASN A 307 6.90 0.74 5.19
N SER A 308 6.09 0.08 4.35
CA SER A 308 5.01 0.77 3.62
C SER A 308 4.02 1.46 4.56
N GLY A 309 3.65 0.84 5.69
CA GLY A 309 2.75 1.47 6.66
C GLY A 309 3.36 2.73 7.30
N TRP A 310 4.57 2.62 7.84
CA TRP A 310 5.23 3.76 8.52
C TRP A 310 5.62 4.88 7.54
N SER A 311 5.93 4.55 6.29
CA SER A 311 6.12 5.53 5.21
C SER A 311 4.83 6.32 4.94
N PHE A 312 3.67 5.66 5.01
CA PHE A 312 2.39 6.34 4.86
C PHE A 312 2.12 7.34 6.00
N LEU A 313 2.44 6.96 7.23
CA LEU A 313 2.39 7.88 8.37
C LEU A 313 3.33 9.09 8.18
N ALA A 314 4.57 8.86 7.71
CA ALA A 314 5.51 9.93 7.43
C ALA A 314 4.98 10.91 6.35
N SER A 315 4.39 10.39 5.27
CA SER A 315 3.72 11.19 4.22
C SER A 315 2.57 12.02 4.77
N ALA A 316 1.66 11.40 5.55
CA ALA A 316 0.53 12.11 6.15
C ALA A 316 0.94 13.17 7.18
N ALA A 317 1.99 12.89 7.96
CA ALA A 317 2.52 13.80 8.97
C ALA A 317 3.18 15.05 8.37
N THR A 318 3.78 14.93 7.19
CA THR A 318 4.56 16.00 6.55
C THR A 318 3.85 16.66 5.37
N SER A 319 2.59 16.29 5.08
CA SER A 319 1.85 16.82 3.92
C SER A 319 1.67 18.34 3.95
N TYR A 320 1.59 18.95 5.15
CA TYR A 320 1.49 20.40 5.29
C TYR A 320 2.76 21.16 4.86
N LEU A 321 3.88 20.46 4.66
CA LEU A 321 5.15 21.05 4.23
C LEU A 321 5.18 21.38 2.73
N ASN A 322 4.23 20.91 1.91
CA ASN A 322 4.14 21.29 0.50
C ASN A 322 4.03 22.82 0.31
N GLU A 323 3.49 23.53 1.30
CA GLU A 323 3.30 24.98 1.29
C GLU A 323 4.48 25.74 1.93
N GLN A 324 5.55 25.04 2.33
CA GLN A 324 6.68 25.62 3.06
C GLN A 324 7.98 25.50 2.27
N GLU A 325 8.53 26.64 1.86
CA GLU A 325 9.79 26.69 1.13
C GLU A 325 10.95 26.08 1.97
N GLY A 326 11.77 25.26 1.32
CA GLY A 326 12.94 24.63 1.95
C GLY A 326 12.63 23.47 2.90
N ARG A 327 11.37 23.01 2.97
CA ARG A 327 10.96 21.82 3.72
C ARG A 327 10.58 20.69 2.77
N LEU A 328 10.84 19.45 3.17
CA LEU A 328 10.55 18.27 2.37
C LEU A 328 9.27 17.55 2.83
N PRO A 329 8.14 17.64 2.09
CA PRO A 329 7.02 16.73 2.29
C PRO A 329 7.42 15.31 1.87
N MET A 330 7.15 14.32 2.72
CA MET A 330 7.49 12.93 2.46
C MET A 330 6.50 12.29 1.50
N VAL A 331 7.00 11.44 0.60
CA VAL A 331 6.18 10.55 -0.24
C VAL A 331 5.89 9.24 0.48
N TRP A 332 4.75 8.61 0.24
CA TRP A 332 4.49 7.23 0.64
C TRP A 332 5.27 6.26 -0.27
N TRP A 333 6.52 6.00 0.09
CA TRP A 333 7.43 5.07 -0.60
C TRP A 333 7.09 3.60 -0.31
N CYS A 334 5.93 3.17 -0.81
CA CYS A 334 5.52 1.78 -0.87
C CYS A 334 5.90 1.13 -2.20
N SER A 335 5.67 -0.18 -2.31
CA SER A 335 6.01 -0.97 -3.50
C SER A 335 5.35 -0.47 -4.78
N ARG A 336 4.12 0.07 -4.72
CA ARG A 336 3.44 0.65 -5.88
C ARG A 336 4.15 1.88 -6.44
N VAL A 337 4.43 2.84 -5.56
CA VAL A 337 5.10 4.09 -5.93
C VAL A 337 6.54 3.79 -6.38
N ALA A 338 7.25 2.94 -5.64
CA ALA A 338 8.59 2.51 -5.99
C ALA A 338 8.63 1.80 -7.36
N SER A 339 7.72 0.86 -7.60
CA SER A 339 7.65 0.14 -8.87
C SER A 339 7.32 1.07 -10.03
N SER A 340 6.36 1.99 -9.86
CA SER A 340 5.97 2.96 -10.89
C SER A 340 7.14 3.85 -11.36
N ILE A 341 8.01 4.26 -10.43
CA ILE A 341 9.20 5.05 -10.71
C ILE A 341 10.35 4.19 -11.23
N ILE A 342 10.76 3.18 -10.46
CA ILE A 342 11.99 2.40 -10.72
C ILE A 342 11.89 1.67 -12.06
N SER A 343 10.76 1.03 -12.37
CA SER A 343 10.64 0.29 -13.63
C SER A 343 10.77 1.16 -14.88
N ARG A 344 10.30 2.41 -14.83
CA ARG A 344 10.41 3.35 -15.94
C ARG A 344 11.80 3.99 -16.01
N LEU A 345 12.40 4.31 -14.87
CA LEU A 345 13.80 4.78 -14.83
C LEU A 345 14.75 3.69 -15.32
N ASP A 346 14.56 2.45 -14.88
CA ASP A 346 15.31 1.29 -15.33
C ASP A 346 15.25 1.14 -16.85
N PHE A 347 14.04 1.16 -17.42
CA PHE A 347 13.84 1.11 -18.86
C PHE A 347 14.55 2.26 -19.58
N LEU A 348 14.34 3.50 -19.13
CA LEU A 348 14.97 4.67 -19.75
C LEU A 348 16.51 4.58 -19.72
N LEU A 349 17.08 4.17 -18.59
CA LEU A 349 18.53 4.01 -18.43
C LEU A 349 19.07 2.89 -19.32
N ALA A 350 18.41 1.73 -19.34
CA ALA A 350 18.81 0.59 -20.17
C ALA A 350 18.74 0.93 -21.66
N GLU A 351 17.66 1.55 -22.12
CA GLU A 351 17.50 2.00 -23.51
C GLU A 351 18.51 3.10 -23.89
N ALA A 352 18.91 3.94 -22.94
CA ALA A 352 19.97 4.93 -23.14
C ALA A 352 21.36 4.28 -23.29
N GLY A 353 21.51 2.98 -23.00
CA GLY A 353 22.76 2.23 -23.05
C GLY A 353 23.52 2.18 -21.73
N VAL A 354 22.89 2.52 -20.61
CA VAL A 354 23.46 2.35 -19.27
C VAL A 354 23.43 0.86 -18.92
N THR A 355 24.58 0.29 -18.56
CA THR A 355 24.70 -1.12 -18.19
C THR A 355 24.87 -1.35 -16.68
N GLU A 356 25.21 -0.30 -15.92
CA GLU A 356 25.39 -0.34 -14.47
C GLU A 356 24.84 0.95 -13.83
N LEU A 357 24.13 0.84 -12.71
CA LEU A 357 23.47 1.98 -12.06
C LEU A 357 24.49 3.01 -11.49
N GLY A 358 25.65 2.56 -11.01
CA GLY A 358 26.71 3.45 -10.51
C GLY A 358 26.25 4.38 -9.38
N GLN A 359 26.38 5.69 -9.56
CA GLN A 359 25.92 6.73 -8.62
C GLN A 359 24.58 7.37 -9.05
N ARG A 360 23.94 6.87 -10.10
CA ARG A 360 22.66 7.38 -10.59
C ARG A 360 21.58 7.13 -9.53
N PHE A 361 20.73 8.12 -9.28
CA PHE A 361 19.61 8.01 -8.32
C PHE A 361 20.02 7.47 -6.94
N GLN A 362 21.10 8.02 -6.37
CA GLN A 362 21.69 7.54 -5.12
C GLN A 362 20.63 7.35 -4.00
N ASN A 363 20.70 6.21 -3.32
CA ASN A 363 19.79 5.76 -2.25
C ASN A 363 18.35 5.43 -2.69
N ILE A 364 17.97 5.60 -3.95
CA ILE A 364 16.70 5.04 -4.46
C ILE A 364 16.85 3.53 -4.56
N GLY A 365 15.90 2.80 -3.97
CA GLY A 365 15.92 1.34 -3.99
C GLY A 365 14.54 0.72 -4.03
N THR A 366 14.51 -0.56 -4.41
CA THR A 366 13.31 -1.37 -4.55
C THR A 366 12.62 -1.59 -3.20
N VAL A 367 11.29 -1.69 -3.23
CA VAL A 367 10.48 -2.02 -2.06
C VAL A 367 9.75 -3.32 -2.37
N PRO A 368 9.88 -4.38 -1.53
CA PRO A 368 9.20 -5.64 -1.74
C PRO A 368 7.69 -5.47 -1.62
N GLY A 369 6.98 -6.39 -2.25
CA GLY A 369 5.61 -6.18 -2.67
C GLY A 369 5.61 -5.85 -4.16
N TYR A 370 4.85 -6.59 -4.93
CA TYR A 370 4.88 -6.49 -6.38
C TYR A 370 3.86 -5.46 -6.88
N GLY A 371 3.98 -4.21 -6.42
CA GLY A 371 3.16 -3.08 -6.86
C GLY A 371 1.64 -3.26 -6.77
N GLY A 372 1.15 -4.27 -6.07
CA GLY A 372 -0.11 -4.92 -6.37
C GLY A 372 0.03 -5.84 -7.58
N THR A 373 0.00 -7.15 -7.35
CA THR A 373 -0.25 -8.18 -8.39
C THR A 373 0.69 -8.27 -9.59
N ARG A 374 1.70 -7.40 -9.74
CA ARG A 374 2.55 -7.30 -10.94
C ARG A 374 4.04 -7.33 -10.63
N PRO A 375 4.65 -8.51 -10.65
CA PRO A 375 6.09 -8.58 -10.63
C PRO A 375 6.70 -7.88 -11.84
N ARG A 376 7.62 -6.94 -11.60
CA ARG A 376 8.41 -6.28 -12.67
C ARG A 376 9.84 -6.80 -12.63
N GLN A 377 10.38 -7.09 -13.80
CA GLN A 377 11.79 -7.41 -13.96
C GLN A 377 12.57 -6.14 -14.30
N TYR A 378 13.66 -5.92 -13.60
CA TYR A 378 14.58 -4.81 -13.85
C TYR A 378 15.78 -5.32 -14.66
N THR A 379 16.29 -4.47 -15.53
CA THR A 379 17.49 -4.70 -16.33
C THR A 379 18.75 -4.38 -15.53
N LEU A 380 18.70 -3.33 -14.70
CA LEU A 380 19.80 -2.91 -13.84
C LEU A 380 19.62 -3.47 -12.42
N ASP A 381 20.76 -3.65 -11.73
CA ASP A 381 20.78 -4.04 -10.32
C ASP A 381 20.46 -2.85 -9.41
N TRP A 382 19.16 -2.63 -9.16
CA TRP A 382 18.70 -1.64 -8.18
C TRP A 382 18.89 -2.14 -6.74
N PRO A 383 19.39 -1.29 -5.81
CA PRO A 383 19.57 -1.70 -4.42
C PRO A 383 18.23 -1.93 -3.71
N GLU A 384 18.26 -2.65 -2.59
CA GLU A 384 17.09 -2.78 -1.70
C GLU A 384 16.88 -1.46 -0.93
N GLY A 385 15.74 -0.81 -1.16
CA GLY A 385 15.33 0.43 -0.47
C GLY A 385 14.36 0.18 0.69
N TYR A 386 13.97 -1.07 0.94
CA TYR A 386 12.97 -1.41 1.93
C TYR A 386 13.44 -1.11 3.36
N ARG A 387 12.52 -0.55 4.16
CA ARG A 387 12.77 -0.22 5.58
C ARG A 387 13.96 0.73 5.80
N SER A 388 14.29 1.54 4.79
CA SER A 388 15.43 2.46 4.80
C SER A 388 14.96 3.91 4.82
N TRP A 389 15.39 4.68 5.83
CA TRP A 389 15.18 6.13 5.85
C TRP A 389 15.93 6.84 4.73
N LYS A 390 17.08 6.32 4.30
CA LYS A 390 17.83 6.87 3.15
C LYS A 390 17.02 6.79 1.87
N SER A 391 16.38 5.65 1.62
CA SER A 391 15.51 5.47 0.45
C SER A 391 14.24 6.29 0.57
N GLN A 392 13.63 6.37 1.75
CA GLN A 392 12.43 7.17 1.99
C GLN A 392 12.66 8.66 1.69
N ILE A 393 13.77 9.23 2.19
CA ILE A 393 14.07 10.65 2.01
C ILE A 393 14.50 10.93 0.57
N ALA A 394 15.38 10.09 -0.01
CA ALA A 394 15.79 10.23 -1.41
C ALA A 394 14.59 10.14 -2.37
N ALA A 395 13.65 9.21 -2.13
CA ALA A 395 12.42 9.11 -2.91
C ALA A 395 11.53 10.35 -2.77
N SER A 396 11.45 10.92 -1.57
CA SER A 396 10.69 12.15 -1.33
C SER A 396 11.32 13.34 -2.08
N GLN A 397 12.66 13.44 -2.10
CA GLN A 397 13.39 14.45 -2.88
C GLN A 397 13.17 14.27 -4.39
N LEU A 398 13.21 13.03 -4.87
CA LEU A 398 12.95 12.70 -6.28
C LEU A 398 11.53 13.11 -6.69
N VAL A 399 10.52 12.77 -5.87
CA VAL A 399 9.13 13.13 -6.15
C VAL A 399 8.90 14.65 -6.04
N GLN A 400 9.60 15.33 -5.13
CA GLN A 400 9.59 16.80 -5.09
C GLN A 400 10.14 17.42 -6.39
N GLN A 401 11.17 16.82 -7.01
CA GLN A 401 11.64 17.25 -8.33
C GLN A 401 10.60 17.01 -9.42
N MET A 402 9.88 15.89 -9.39
CA MET A 402 8.74 15.64 -10.30
C MET A 402 7.65 16.70 -10.13
N VAL A 403 7.33 17.08 -8.88
CA VAL A 403 6.39 18.18 -8.58
C VAL A 403 6.87 19.50 -9.19
N THR A 404 8.15 19.84 -9.05
CA THR A 404 8.73 21.03 -9.68
C THR A 404 8.60 20.98 -11.19
N ILE A 405 8.91 19.85 -11.83
CA ILE A 405 8.75 19.66 -13.28
C ILE A 405 7.28 19.89 -13.70
N LEU A 406 6.33 19.24 -13.03
CA LEU A 406 4.88 19.38 -13.29
C LEU A 406 4.35 20.81 -13.12
N ASN A 407 4.97 21.59 -12.25
CA ASN A 407 4.57 22.96 -11.94
C ASN A 407 5.25 24.03 -12.79
N THR A 408 6.46 23.77 -13.32
CA THR A 408 7.30 24.81 -13.91
C THR A 408 7.66 24.59 -15.38
N GLU A 409 7.61 23.35 -15.88
CA GLU A 409 7.99 23.06 -17.26
C GLU A 409 7.01 23.71 -18.24
N THR A 410 7.54 24.29 -19.32
CA THR A 410 6.77 24.96 -20.37
C THR A 410 6.92 24.23 -21.70
N ASP A 411 5.88 24.32 -22.52
CA ASP A 411 5.90 23.86 -23.91
C ASP A 411 6.68 24.83 -24.82
N ASN A 412 6.78 24.49 -26.10
CA ASN A 412 7.47 25.32 -27.11
C ASN A 412 6.83 26.71 -27.30
N GLN A 413 5.66 26.98 -26.73
CA GLN A 413 4.96 28.27 -26.78
C GLN A 413 5.14 29.06 -25.47
N GLY A 414 5.92 28.56 -24.51
CA GLY A 414 6.12 29.17 -23.21
C GLY A 414 4.93 29.02 -22.27
N LYS A 415 3.93 28.19 -22.61
CA LYS A 415 2.81 27.88 -21.72
C LYS A 415 3.18 26.70 -20.83
N ARG A 416 2.68 26.68 -19.60
CA ARG A 416 2.82 25.51 -18.72
C ARG A 416 2.42 24.23 -19.44
N ARG A 417 3.33 23.27 -19.46
CA ARG A 417 3.22 22.01 -20.22
C ARG A 417 2.13 21.11 -19.64
N TYR A 418 2.21 20.84 -18.35
CA TYR A 418 1.29 19.92 -17.67
C TYR A 418 0.10 20.66 -17.07
N LYS A 419 -1.08 20.02 -17.09
CA LYS A 419 -2.30 20.61 -16.53
C LYS A 419 -2.22 20.69 -15.01
N LEU A 420 -2.98 21.63 -14.43
CA LEU A 420 -3.13 21.77 -12.98
C LEU A 420 -3.71 20.51 -12.35
N MET A 421 -3.25 20.21 -11.14
CA MET A 421 -3.69 19.09 -10.32
C MET A 421 -5.17 19.25 -9.96
N PRO A 422 -6.04 18.26 -10.25
CA PRO A 422 -7.40 18.23 -9.73
C PRO A 422 -7.44 18.05 -8.22
N GLU A 423 -8.24 18.84 -7.52
CA GLU A 423 -8.51 18.70 -6.09
C GLU A 423 -9.77 17.86 -5.84
N SER A 424 -9.83 17.18 -4.70
CA SER A 424 -10.96 16.31 -4.32
C SER A 424 -12.30 17.06 -4.18
N ASN A 425 -12.24 18.37 -3.92
CA ASN A 425 -13.39 19.28 -3.83
C ASN A 425 -13.89 19.79 -5.22
N GLY A 426 -13.26 19.35 -6.33
CA GLY A 426 -13.55 19.82 -7.69
C GLY A 426 -12.73 21.03 -8.15
N GLY A 427 -11.88 21.58 -7.27
CA GLY A 427 -10.93 22.65 -7.56
C GLY A 427 -9.73 22.18 -8.37
N ARG A 428 -8.80 23.12 -8.62
CA ARG A 428 -7.53 22.86 -9.28
C ARG A 428 -6.43 23.69 -8.65
N GLY A 429 -5.29 23.07 -8.41
CA GLY A 429 -4.12 23.69 -7.79
C GLY A 429 -2.81 23.24 -8.42
N ASP A 430 -1.71 23.70 -7.85
CA ASP A 430 -0.39 23.18 -8.17
C ASP A 430 -0.25 21.73 -7.71
N TRP A 431 0.59 20.96 -8.41
CA TRP A 431 0.91 19.61 -8.01
C TRP A 431 1.63 19.62 -6.66
N THR A 432 1.26 18.67 -5.81
CA THR A 432 1.88 18.40 -4.51
C THR A 432 2.50 17.02 -4.51
N VAL A 433 3.35 16.72 -3.52
CA VAL A 433 3.91 15.37 -3.35
C VAL A 433 2.79 14.34 -3.18
N GLN A 434 1.72 14.64 -2.45
CA GLN A 434 0.58 13.74 -2.26
C GLN A 434 -0.23 13.53 -3.55
N GLY A 435 -0.38 14.56 -4.39
CA GLY A 435 -1.01 14.42 -5.71
C GLY A 435 -0.23 13.49 -6.63
N VAL A 436 1.09 13.70 -6.73
CA VAL A 436 1.99 12.83 -7.51
C VAL A 436 2.03 11.41 -6.95
N GLN A 437 2.13 11.28 -5.62
CA GLN A 437 2.06 9.99 -4.92
C GLN A 437 0.81 9.20 -5.29
N THR A 438 -0.36 9.85 -5.37
CA THR A 438 -1.64 9.18 -5.62
C THR A 438 -1.70 8.62 -7.04
N VAL A 439 -1.19 9.38 -8.04
CA VAL A 439 -1.03 8.88 -9.41
C VAL A 439 -0.08 7.69 -9.43
N LEU A 440 1.12 7.83 -8.84
CA LEU A 440 2.14 6.79 -8.84
C LEU A 440 1.67 5.51 -8.11
N PHE A 441 0.85 5.64 -7.08
CA PHE A 441 0.25 4.51 -6.37
C PHE A 441 -0.75 3.73 -7.23
N SER A 442 -1.55 4.41 -8.06
CA SER A 442 -2.44 3.76 -9.03
C SER A 442 -1.66 3.08 -10.15
N ASP A 443 -0.62 3.76 -10.65
CA ASP A 443 0.25 3.31 -11.74
C ASP A 443 1.10 2.07 -11.41
N GLY A 444 1.36 1.86 -10.12
CA GLY A 444 2.11 0.70 -9.67
C GLY A 444 1.35 -0.62 -9.77
N TYR A 445 0.02 -0.57 -9.93
CA TYR A 445 -0.91 -1.70 -9.88
C TYR A 445 -1.06 -2.49 -11.18
#